data_AF-A0AAE0NFJ5-F1
#
_entry.id   AF-A0AAE0NFJ5-F1
#
_cell.length_a   1.000
_cell.length_b   1.000
_cell.length_c   1.000
_cell.angle_alpha   90.00
_cell.angle_beta   90.00
_cell.angle_gamma   90.00
#
_symmetry.space_group_name_H-M   'P 1'
#
loop_
_entity.id
_entity.type
_entity.pdbx_description
1 polymer ?
#
loop_
_entity_poly.entity_id
_entity_poly.type
_entity_poly.pdbx_seq_one_letter_code
_entity_poly.pdbx_strand_id
1 'polypeptide(L)'
;MFLPLQDPLIASMGNLRIADDPPPREYTRDYTFDVRLIPNTARHNPPLDWIVVAVFKCHDLLQVMQKGLFWSTSNVVPSGAYFANVPPNTDRYSVKRVWGLREFPDRPESQSSWVAEISLYACSIPTLTNFRLHHLHQRNISSCEATTSQGVHVFKYSHLLPLKNINYFADDLHPSQGSWWFWPMDTVADYGALTLGSGERVEEDKGKV
;
A
#
# COMPACT_ATOMS: atom_id res chain seq x y z
N MET A 1 56.63 8.42 -46.14
CA MET A 1 55.95 9.33 -45.20
C MET A 1 54.51 8.87 -45.08
N PHE A 2 54.22 7.96 -44.14
CA PHE A 2 52.89 7.68 -43.58
C PHE A 2 53.16 6.93 -42.28
N LEU A 3 52.80 7.57 -41.16
CA LEU A 3 52.95 7.06 -39.80
C LEU A 3 51.84 6.02 -39.53
N PRO A 4 52.10 4.94 -38.78
CA PRO A 4 51.01 4.16 -38.20
C PRO A 4 50.36 4.96 -37.06
N LEU A 5 49.02 5.05 -37.08
CA LEU A 5 48.24 5.53 -35.96
C LEU A 5 48.53 4.64 -34.75
N GLN A 6 49.11 5.22 -33.71
CA GLN A 6 49.05 4.69 -32.36
C GLN A 6 47.63 4.86 -31.84
N ASP A 7 47.04 3.79 -31.31
CA ASP A 7 45.91 3.89 -30.39
C ASP A 7 46.44 4.30 -29.01
N PRO A 8 45.97 5.41 -28.43
CA PRO A 8 45.98 5.57 -26.99
C PRO A 8 44.53 5.64 -26.52
N LEU A 9 44.16 4.76 -25.60
CA LEU A 9 43.27 5.05 -24.46
C LEU A 9 43.12 3.77 -23.62
N ILE A 10 44.22 3.36 -22.99
CA ILE A 10 44.13 2.77 -21.65
C ILE A 10 43.92 3.96 -20.71
N ALA A 11 42.68 4.21 -20.33
CA ALA A 11 42.35 5.16 -19.28
C ALA A 11 41.38 4.52 -18.29
N SER A 12 41.94 4.16 -17.14
CA SER A 12 41.27 4.15 -15.84
C SER A 12 40.06 3.21 -15.71
N MET A 13 40.33 1.92 -15.50
CA MET A 13 39.51 1.14 -14.59
C MET A 13 39.66 1.74 -13.20
N GLY A 14 38.87 2.77 -12.91
CA GLY A 14 38.65 3.23 -11.55
C GLY A 14 38.21 2.03 -10.73
N ASN A 15 38.99 1.71 -9.70
CA ASN A 15 38.68 0.69 -8.72
C ASN A 15 37.21 0.82 -8.31
N LEU A 16 36.36 -0.09 -8.79
CA LEU A 16 35.06 -0.33 -8.19
C LEU A 16 35.38 -0.85 -6.80
N ARG A 17 35.46 0.05 -5.82
CA ARG A 17 35.38 -0.33 -4.43
C ARG A 17 34.05 -1.05 -4.31
N ILE A 18 34.12 -2.37 -4.20
CA ILE A 18 33.04 -3.17 -3.63
C ILE A 18 32.71 -2.45 -2.34
N ALA A 19 31.55 -1.80 -2.31
CA ALA A 19 31.10 -1.10 -1.13
C ALA A 19 31.20 -2.10 0.02
N ASP A 20 31.84 -1.68 1.11
CA ASP A 20 31.85 -2.43 2.36
C ASP A 20 30.44 -2.98 2.62
N ASP A 21 30.35 -4.25 3.04
CA ASP A 21 29.09 -4.92 3.32
C ASP A 21 28.13 -3.95 3.99
N PRO A 22 26.91 -3.75 3.45
CA PRO A 22 25.97 -2.82 4.06
C PRO A 22 25.81 -3.22 5.53
N PRO A 23 25.78 -2.24 6.46
CA PRO A 23 25.66 -2.54 7.88
C PRO A 23 24.49 -3.51 8.09
N PRO A 24 24.60 -4.44 9.06
CA PRO A 24 23.56 -5.44 9.30
C PRO A 24 22.22 -4.73 9.33
N ARG A 25 21.38 -5.07 8.36
CA ARG A 25 20.11 -4.40 8.14
C ARG A 25 19.30 -4.60 9.41
N GLU A 26 19.26 -3.60 10.27
CA GLU A 26 18.19 -3.46 11.25
C GLU A 26 16.93 -3.27 10.42
N TYR A 27 16.33 -4.40 10.03
CA TYR A 27 15.02 -4.41 9.43
C TYR A 27 14.09 -3.85 10.48
N THR A 28 13.76 -2.56 10.32
CA THR A 28 12.77 -1.92 11.15
C THR A 28 11.50 -2.74 10.99
N ARG A 29 10.92 -3.18 12.10
CA ARG A 29 9.62 -3.87 12.02
C ARG A 29 8.53 -2.90 11.58
N ASP A 30 8.80 -1.59 11.62
CA ASP A 30 7.80 -0.57 11.36
C ASP A 30 7.95 -0.03 9.95
N TYR A 31 6.84 -0.07 9.22
CA TYR A 31 6.75 0.40 7.85
C TYR A 31 5.56 1.35 7.70
N THR A 32 5.73 2.34 6.84
CA THR A 32 4.61 3.15 6.33
C THR A 32 4.28 2.65 4.93
N PHE A 33 3.01 2.34 4.68
CA PHE A 33 2.50 1.87 3.41
C PHE A 33 1.41 2.81 2.90
N ASP A 34 1.71 3.51 1.82
CA ASP A 34 0.84 4.49 1.19
C ASP A 34 0.12 3.86 -0.01
N VAL A 35 -1.19 4.06 -0.10
CA VAL A 35 -2.02 3.64 -1.22
C VAL A 35 -2.78 4.84 -1.75
N ARG A 36 -2.66 5.08 -3.06
CA ARG A 36 -3.38 6.14 -3.76
C ARG A 36 -4.44 5.54 -4.68
N LEU A 37 -5.68 5.99 -4.55
CA LEU A 37 -6.81 5.57 -5.36
C LEU A 37 -7.49 6.74 -6.07
N ILE A 38 -7.89 6.53 -7.33
CA ILE A 38 -8.55 7.50 -8.21
C ILE A 38 -9.75 6.86 -8.94
N PRO A 39 -10.79 7.62 -9.34
CA PRO A 39 -12.03 7.07 -9.89
C PRO A 39 -11.87 6.21 -11.16
N ASN A 40 -10.85 6.45 -11.98
CA ASN A 40 -10.54 5.60 -13.14
C ASN A 40 -9.07 5.74 -13.55
N THR A 41 -8.34 4.63 -13.53
CA THR A 41 -6.93 4.56 -13.95
C THR A 41 -6.76 4.37 -15.46
N ALA A 42 -7.79 3.92 -16.18
CA ALA A 42 -7.73 3.59 -17.60
C ALA A 42 -7.97 4.78 -18.54
N ARG A 43 -8.50 5.90 -18.02
CA ARG A 43 -8.69 7.11 -18.83
C ARG A 43 -7.46 8.00 -18.71
N HIS A 44 -6.84 8.31 -19.84
CA HIS A 44 -5.89 9.41 -19.92
C HIS A 44 -6.63 10.72 -19.62
N ASN A 45 -6.42 11.25 -18.42
CA ASN A 45 -6.73 12.64 -18.04
C ASN A 45 -8.22 13.05 -17.86
N PRO A 46 -9.12 12.25 -17.27
CA PRO A 46 -10.41 12.79 -16.84
C PRO A 46 -10.19 13.76 -15.66
N PRO A 47 -11.08 14.76 -15.47
CA PRO A 47 -11.12 15.50 -14.21
C PRO A 47 -11.31 14.49 -13.07
N LEU A 48 -10.38 14.53 -12.11
CA LEU A 48 -10.45 13.68 -10.92
C LEU A 48 -11.34 14.39 -9.91
N ASP A 49 -12.61 13.99 -9.84
CA ASP A 49 -13.56 14.56 -8.88
C ASP A 49 -13.14 14.30 -7.42
N TRP A 50 -12.37 13.23 -7.22
CA TRP A 50 -11.82 12.83 -5.94
C TRP A 50 -10.52 12.04 -6.08
N ILE A 51 -9.76 12.01 -4.98
CA ILE A 51 -8.63 11.12 -4.76
C ILE A 51 -8.68 10.60 -3.33
N VAL A 52 -8.33 9.34 -3.14
CA VAL A 52 -8.14 8.74 -1.81
C VAL A 52 -6.66 8.46 -1.61
N VAL A 53 -6.16 8.85 -0.44
CA VAL A 53 -4.83 8.50 0.06
C VAL A 53 -5.04 7.72 1.35
N ALA A 54 -4.63 6.46 1.37
CA ALA A 54 -4.63 5.63 2.56
C ALA A 54 -3.19 5.42 3.03
N VAL A 55 -2.90 5.78 4.27
CA VAL A 55 -1.59 5.63 4.89
C VAL A 55 -1.70 4.62 6.00
N PHE A 56 -1.08 3.45 5.81
CA PHE A 56 -1.01 2.40 6.80
C PHE A 56 0.33 2.47 7.53
N LYS A 57 0.29 2.32 8.85
CA LYS A 57 1.47 1.99 9.65
C LYS A 57 1.33 0.53 10.05
N CYS A 58 2.33 -0.27 9.75
CA CYS A 58 2.29 -1.71 10.02
C CYS A 58 3.57 -2.19 10.68
N HIS A 59 3.40 -3.18 11.54
CA HIS A 59 4.48 -3.98 12.08
C HIS A 59 4.66 -5.22 11.19
N ASP A 60 5.90 -5.52 10.79
CA ASP A 60 6.28 -6.65 9.96
C ASP A 60 5.53 -6.68 8.62
N LEU A 61 5.91 -5.77 7.72
CA LEU A 61 5.27 -5.64 6.41
C LEU A 61 5.29 -6.96 5.62
N LEU A 62 6.35 -7.74 5.68
CA LEU A 62 6.40 -9.04 4.99
C LEU A 62 5.30 -9.98 5.49
N GLN A 63 5.14 -10.09 6.81
CA GLN A 63 4.06 -10.89 7.38
C GLN A 63 2.69 -10.36 6.96
N VAL A 64 2.51 -9.03 6.93
CA VAL A 64 1.28 -8.40 6.44
C VAL A 64 1.03 -8.69 4.95
N MET A 65 2.06 -8.69 4.11
CA MET A 65 1.95 -9.05 2.70
C MET A 65 1.56 -10.53 2.50
N GLN A 66 2.09 -11.42 3.35
CA GLN A 66 1.80 -12.85 3.30
C GLN A 66 0.40 -13.20 3.80
N LYS A 67 -0.04 -12.59 4.91
CA LYS A 67 -1.36 -12.83 5.53
C LYS A 67 -2.48 -12.02 4.89
N GLY A 68 -2.13 -10.89 4.30
CA GLY A 68 -3.03 -9.89 3.76
C GLY A 68 -3.33 -8.75 4.73
N LEU A 69 -3.21 -7.53 4.22
CA LEU A 69 -3.68 -6.27 4.77
C LEU A 69 -5.14 -6.02 4.32
N PHE A 70 -6.06 -6.74 4.96
CA PHE A 70 -7.48 -6.62 4.67
C PHE A 70 -8.15 -5.62 5.62
N TRP A 71 -9.02 -4.77 5.07
CA TRP A 71 -9.76 -3.79 5.87
C TRP A 71 -11.17 -3.57 5.33
N SER A 72 -12.03 -2.96 6.12
CA SER A 72 -13.44 -2.71 5.79
C SER A 72 -13.95 -1.50 6.54
N THR A 73 -15.20 -1.11 6.30
CA THR A 73 -15.90 -0.11 7.11
C THR A 73 -16.01 -0.51 8.58
N SER A 74 -15.96 -1.81 8.91
CA SER A 74 -15.94 -2.27 10.31
C SER A 74 -14.63 -1.92 11.03
N ASN A 75 -13.54 -1.67 10.32
CA ASN A 75 -12.25 -1.27 10.90
C ASN A 75 -12.18 0.22 11.29
N VAL A 76 -13.21 1.01 10.94
CA VAL A 76 -13.23 2.45 11.18
C VAL A 76 -13.38 2.76 12.67
N VAL A 77 -12.54 3.67 13.15
CA VAL A 77 -12.58 4.22 14.51
C VAL A 77 -13.34 5.54 14.48
N PRO A 78 -14.54 5.63 15.08
CA PRO A 78 -15.38 6.82 14.96
C PRO A 78 -14.72 8.11 15.46
N SER A 79 -13.92 8.04 16.53
CA SER A 79 -13.24 9.20 17.12
C SER A 79 -12.10 9.77 16.25
N GLY A 80 -11.63 9.02 15.25
CA GLY A 80 -10.56 9.47 14.35
C GLY A 80 -11.06 10.16 13.08
N ALA A 81 -12.37 10.28 12.88
CA ALA A 81 -12.93 10.84 11.66
C ALA A 81 -13.12 12.36 11.77
N TYR A 82 -12.70 13.10 10.74
CA TYR A 82 -12.89 14.55 10.69
C TYR A 82 -13.05 15.07 9.25
N PHE A 83 -13.53 16.31 9.17
CA PHE A 83 -13.69 17.08 7.93
C PHE A 83 -12.84 18.35 8.03
N ALA A 84 -12.22 18.76 6.91
CA ALA A 84 -11.49 20.02 6.85
C ALA A 84 -11.47 20.58 5.42
N ASN A 85 -11.28 21.90 5.30
CA ASN A 85 -10.91 22.52 4.04
C ASN A 85 -9.46 22.16 3.72
N VAL A 86 -9.16 22.01 2.43
CA VAL A 86 -7.78 21.82 1.96
C VAL A 86 -7.17 23.20 1.70
N PRO A 87 -5.91 23.46 2.11
CA PRO A 87 -5.27 24.74 1.82
C PRO A 87 -5.31 25.07 0.32
N PRO A 88 -5.46 26.36 -0.06
CA PRO A 88 -5.65 26.79 -1.44
C PRO A 88 -4.46 26.47 -2.37
N ASN A 89 -3.31 26.09 -1.82
CA ASN A 89 -2.11 25.72 -2.58
C ASN A 89 -2.13 24.28 -3.14
N THR A 90 -3.26 23.58 -3.02
CA THR A 90 -3.46 22.26 -3.66
C THR A 90 -4.47 22.42 -4.78
N ASP A 91 -3.97 22.68 -5.98
CA ASP A 91 -4.67 23.25 -7.15
C ASP A 91 -5.98 22.58 -7.63
N ARG A 92 -6.44 21.50 -7.00
CA ARG A 92 -7.60 20.74 -7.48
C ARG A 92 -8.65 20.35 -6.45
N TYR A 93 -8.35 20.37 -5.15
CA TYR A 93 -9.28 19.88 -4.12
C TYR A 93 -9.55 20.97 -3.09
N SER A 94 -10.83 21.14 -2.73
CA SER A 94 -11.27 22.19 -1.82
C SER A 94 -11.58 21.65 -0.42
N VAL A 95 -11.95 20.37 -0.34
CA VAL A 95 -12.42 19.72 0.89
C VAL A 95 -11.78 18.35 1.07
N LYS A 96 -11.56 17.96 2.33
CA LYS A 96 -11.11 16.62 2.71
C LYS A 96 -11.95 16.01 3.83
N ARG A 97 -12.10 14.69 3.77
CA ARG A 97 -12.67 13.85 4.82
C ARG A 97 -11.67 12.78 5.19
N VAL A 98 -11.51 12.54 6.47
CA VAL A 98 -10.55 11.58 7.00
C VAL A 98 -11.26 10.52 7.84
N TRP A 99 -10.80 9.28 7.74
CA TRP A 99 -11.18 8.17 8.59
C TRP A 99 -9.92 7.57 9.23
N GLY A 100 -9.95 7.37 10.55
CA GLY A 100 -8.98 6.51 11.23
C GLY A 100 -9.45 5.05 11.19
N LEU A 101 -8.56 4.13 10.89
CA LEU A 101 -8.81 2.69 10.87
C LEU A 101 -7.81 1.95 11.76
N ARG A 102 -8.24 0.83 12.32
CA ARG A 102 -7.39 -0.12 13.03
C ARG A 102 -7.78 -1.55 12.68
N GLU A 103 -6.82 -2.47 12.74
CA GLU A 103 -7.07 -3.90 12.56
C GLU A 103 -8.23 -4.38 13.46
N PHE A 104 -8.21 -3.99 14.72
CA PHE A 104 -9.29 -4.21 15.68
C PHE A 104 -9.70 -2.87 16.31
N PRO A 105 -10.85 -2.27 15.91
CA PRO A 105 -11.29 -0.97 16.40
C PRO A 105 -11.40 -0.86 17.93
N ASP A 106 -11.76 -1.97 18.58
CA ASP A 106 -11.98 -2.06 20.02
C ASP A 106 -10.70 -2.28 20.82
N ARG A 107 -9.56 -2.52 20.16
CA ARG A 107 -8.26 -2.76 20.80
C ARG A 107 -7.40 -1.49 20.77
N PRO A 108 -6.50 -1.31 21.76
CA PRO A 108 -5.52 -0.23 21.69
C PRO A 108 -4.61 -0.39 20.47
N GLU A 109 -4.10 0.73 19.95
CA GLU A 109 -3.18 0.77 18.81
C GLU A 109 -1.95 -0.13 19.01
N SER A 110 -1.42 -0.20 20.23
CA SER A 110 -0.27 -1.05 20.58
C SER A 110 -0.50 -2.56 20.42
N GLN A 111 -1.75 -2.99 20.23
CA GLN A 111 -2.12 -4.39 19.99
C GLN A 111 -2.56 -4.67 18.54
N SER A 112 -2.53 -3.66 17.68
CA SER A 112 -2.89 -3.81 16.26
C SER A 112 -1.62 -4.07 15.45
N SER A 113 -1.65 -5.05 14.54
CA SER A 113 -0.56 -5.25 13.59
C SER A 113 -0.46 -4.11 12.57
N TRP A 114 -1.57 -3.39 12.36
CA TRP A 114 -1.60 -2.18 11.57
C TRP A 114 -2.66 -1.18 12.05
N VAL A 115 -2.38 0.10 11.78
CA VAL A 115 -3.33 1.20 11.87
C VAL A 115 -3.30 2.00 10.57
N ALA A 116 -4.35 2.74 10.26
CA ALA A 116 -4.37 3.53 9.04
C ALA A 116 -5.12 4.85 9.17
N GLU A 117 -4.76 5.79 8.33
CA GLU A 117 -5.54 6.97 8.03
C GLU A 117 -5.94 6.94 6.55
N ILE A 118 -7.24 7.04 6.27
CA ILE A 118 -7.76 7.19 4.92
C ILE A 118 -8.26 8.62 4.74
N SER A 119 -7.65 9.36 3.82
CA SER A 119 -8.00 10.72 3.45
C SER A 119 -8.63 10.75 2.06
N LEU A 120 -9.90 11.15 1.98
CA LEU A 120 -10.59 11.51 0.74
C LEU A 120 -10.45 13.01 0.50
N TYR A 121 -9.87 13.39 -0.62
CA TYR A 121 -9.87 14.77 -1.12
C TYR A 121 -10.86 14.87 -2.28
N ALA A 122 -11.64 15.94 -2.32
CA ALA A 122 -12.65 16.15 -3.36
C ALA A 122 -12.73 17.60 -3.81
N CYS A 123 -13.22 17.80 -5.04
CA CYS A 123 -13.43 19.13 -5.62
C CYS A 123 -14.67 19.83 -5.03
N SER A 124 -15.60 19.07 -4.44
CA SER A 124 -16.88 19.59 -3.95
C SER A 124 -17.39 18.86 -2.70
N ILE A 125 -18.18 19.57 -1.88
CA ILE A 125 -18.88 18.99 -0.73
C ILE A 125 -19.85 17.86 -1.15
N PRO A 126 -20.65 17.99 -2.23
CA PRO A 126 -21.48 16.89 -2.73
C PRO A 126 -20.69 15.60 -3.01
N THR A 127 -19.53 15.70 -3.67
CA THR A 127 -18.67 14.53 -3.93
C THR A 127 -18.24 13.88 -2.63
N LEU A 128 -17.78 14.68 -1.67
CA LEU A 128 -17.30 14.21 -0.37
C LEU A 128 -18.40 13.55 0.48
N THR A 129 -19.61 14.12 0.48
CA THR A 129 -20.75 13.64 1.28
C THR A 129 -21.39 12.39 0.71
N ASN A 130 -21.36 12.20 -0.61
CA ASN A 130 -21.88 11.00 -1.28
C ASN A 130 -20.88 9.84 -1.31
N PHE A 131 -19.59 10.11 -1.12
CA PHE A 131 -18.57 9.07 -1.13
C PHE A 131 -18.71 8.08 0.05
N ARG A 132 -18.47 6.80 -0.21
CA ARG A 132 -18.43 5.72 0.78
C ARG A 132 -17.20 4.86 0.56
N LEU A 133 -16.56 4.39 1.63
CA LEU A 133 -15.35 3.57 1.53
C LEU A 133 -15.57 2.28 0.73
N HIS A 134 -16.76 1.67 0.80
CA HIS A 134 -17.09 0.47 0.02
C HIS A 134 -17.23 0.73 -1.50
N HIS A 135 -17.20 1.99 -1.97
CA HIS A 135 -17.14 2.30 -3.39
C HIS A 135 -15.71 2.16 -3.97
N LEU A 136 -14.70 1.88 -3.14
CA LEU A 136 -13.32 1.71 -3.60
C LEU A 136 -13.11 0.34 -4.24
N HIS A 137 -12.62 0.33 -5.48
CA HIS A 137 -12.35 -0.89 -6.26
C HIS A 137 -10.87 -1.01 -6.65
N GLN A 138 -10.42 -2.22 -6.96
CA GLN A 138 -8.99 -2.49 -7.22
C GLN A 138 -8.49 -1.69 -8.41
N ARG A 139 -9.34 -1.55 -9.43
CA ARG A 139 -9.12 -0.66 -10.59
C ARG A 139 -8.89 0.80 -10.22
N ASN A 140 -9.24 1.23 -9.01
CA ASN A 140 -9.00 2.59 -8.55
C ASN A 140 -7.57 2.80 -8.07
N ILE A 141 -6.81 1.75 -7.72
CA ILE A 141 -5.43 1.90 -7.25
C ILE A 141 -4.56 2.45 -8.38
N SER A 142 -4.05 3.67 -8.21
CA SER A 142 -3.09 4.27 -9.15
C SER A 142 -1.65 3.91 -8.80
N SER A 143 -1.36 3.85 -7.50
CA SER A 143 -0.03 3.58 -6.98
C SER A 143 -0.09 3.18 -5.52
N CYS A 144 0.92 2.44 -5.08
CA CYS A 144 1.19 2.23 -3.67
C CYS A 144 2.69 2.08 -3.44
N GLU A 145 3.15 2.42 -2.25
CA GLU A 145 4.55 2.31 -1.88
C GLU A 145 4.70 2.05 -0.40
N ALA A 146 5.74 1.31 -0.02
CA ALA A 146 6.09 1.09 1.36
C ALA A 146 7.49 1.61 1.64
N THR A 147 7.65 2.26 2.79
CA THR A 147 8.91 2.82 3.26
C THR A 147 9.23 2.34 4.68
N THR A 148 10.52 2.18 4.98
CA THR A 148 10.99 1.97 6.36
C THR A 148 10.84 3.25 7.19
N SER A 149 11.07 3.17 8.49
CA SER A 149 11.09 4.38 9.36
C SER A 149 12.18 5.39 8.98
N GLN A 150 13.22 4.97 8.24
CA GLN A 150 14.23 5.87 7.67
C GLN A 150 13.84 6.44 6.29
N GLY A 151 12.64 6.15 5.78
CA GLY A 151 12.17 6.62 4.48
C GLY A 151 12.71 5.86 3.27
N VAL A 152 13.30 4.67 3.48
CA VAL A 152 13.83 3.84 2.38
C VAL A 152 12.68 3.05 1.76
N HIS A 153 12.49 3.15 0.44
CA HIS A 153 11.48 2.37 -0.27
C HIS A 153 11.83 0.88 -0.32
N VAL A 154 10.89 0.04 0.12
CA VAL A 154 11.00 -1.43 0.08
C VAL A 154 9.95 -2.08 -0.82
N PHE A 155 8.93 -1.31 -1.20
CA PHE A 155 7.90 -1.72 -2.15
C PHE A 155 7.41 -0.49 -2.90
N LYS A 156 7.14 -0.63 -4.19
CA LYS A 156 6.55 0.42 -5.03
C LYS A 156 5.80 -0.22 -6.18
N TYR A 157 4.59 0.23 -6.37
CA TYR A 157 3.76 -0.09 -7.51
C TYR A 157 3.17 1.20 -8.06
N SER A 158 3.22 1.36 -9.37
CA SER A 158 2.59 2.43 -10.12
C SER A 158 2.00 1.86 -11.40
N HIS A 159 0.69 2.05 -11.57
CA HIS A 159 0.01 1.68 -12.79
C HIS A 159 0.52 2.51 -14.00
N LEU A 160 0.89 3.77 -13.76
CA LEU A 160 1.34 4.70 -14.80
C LEU A 160 2.82 4.54 -15.17
N LEU A 161 3.64 4.01 -14.26
CA LEU A 161 5.09 3.87 -14.41
C LEU A 161 5.53 2.43 -14.07
N PRO A 162 5.09 1.41 -14.82
CA PRO A 162 5.34 0.01 -14.47
C PRO A 162 6.83 -0.35 -14.41
N LEU A 163 7.67 0.35 -15.18
CA LEU A 163 9.13 0.18 -15.17
C LEU A 163 9.81 0.66 -13.87
N LYS A 164 9.07 1.36 -13.00
CA LYS A 164 9.55 1.82 -11.69
C LYS A 164 9.04 0.96 -10.53
N ASN A 165 8.33 -0.12 -10.83
CA ASN A 165 7.81 -1.01 -9.81
C ASN A 165 8.96 -1.79 -9.17
N ILE A 166 8.92 -1.93 -7.84
CA ILE A 166 9.91 -2.65 -7.05
C ILE A 166 9.23 -3.45 -5.95
N ASN A 167 9.76 -4.63 -5.65
CA ASN A 167 9.38 -5.42 -4.50
C ASN A 167 10.63 -6.06 -3.91
N TYR A 168 11.03 -5.63 -2.71
CA TYR A 168 12.24 -6.15 -2.06
C TYR A 168 11.97 -7.42 -1.23
N PHE A 169 10.72 -7.85 -1.11
CA PHE A 169 10.33 -8.94 -0.24
C PHE A 169 10.15 -10.26 -0.98
N ALA A 170 9.18 -10.31 -1.90
CA ALA A 170 8.80 -11.52 -2.61
C ALA A 170 8.05 -11.17 -3.91
N ASP A 171 8.59 -11.57 -5.07
CA ASP A 171 8.08 -11.16 -6.39
C ASP A 171 6.64 -11.62 -6.67
N ASP A 172 6.25 -12.76 -6.10
CA ASP A 172 4.90 -13.34 -6.19
C ASP A 172 3.82 -12.51 -5.48
N LEU A 173 4.22 -11.75 -4.46
CA LEU A 173 3.35 -10.82 -3.73
C LEU A 173 3.23 -9.46 -4.44
N HIS A 174 3.80 -9.28 -5.62
CA HIS A 174 3.71 -8.02 -6.35
C HIS A 174 2.38 -7.89 -7.11
N PRO A 175 1.70 -6.72 -7.11
CA PRO A 175 0.43 -6.52 -7.84
C PRO A 175 0.49 -6.77 -9.34
N SER A 176 1.67 -6.71 -9.97
CA SER A 176 1.82 -7.11 -11.39
C SER A 176 1.62 -8.61 -11.62
N GLN A 177 1.77 -9.44 -10.59
CA GLN A 177 1.48 -10.88 -10.63
C GLN A 177 0.02 -11.19 -10.25
N GLY A 178 -0.83 -10.16 -10.09
CA GLY A 178 -2.21 -10.30 -9.67
C GLY A 178 -2.41 -10.36 -8.15
N SER A 179 -1.34 -10.26 -7.36
CA SER A 179 -1.43 -10.28 -5.89
C SER A 179 -1.87 -8.92 -5.34
N TRP A 180 -3.04 -8.88 -4.71
CA TRP A 180 -3.58 -7.70 -4.01
C TRP A 180 -3.74 -8.01 -2.54
N TRP A 181 -2.61 -8.27 -1.90
CA TRP A 181 -2.55 -8.55 -0.46
C TRP A 181 -3.06 -7.39 0.39
N PHE A 182 -3.29 -6.19 -0.14
CA PHE A 182 -3.90 -5.07 0.57
C PHE A 182 -5.20 -4.63 -0.12
N TRP A 183 -6.36 -5.05 0.39
CA TRP A 183 -7.62 -4.81 -0.31
C TRP A 183 -8.81 -4.62 0.64
N PRO A 184 -9.72 -3.64 0.40
CA PRO A 184 -10.95 -3.51 1.16
C PRO A 184 -11.92 -4.68 0.92
N MET A 185 -12.37 -5.32 2.00
CA MET A 185 -13.19 -6.54 1.97
C MET A 185 -14.67 -6.30 1.76
N ASP A 186 -15.17 -5.08 1.98
CA ASP A 186 -16.58 -4.75 1.69
C ASP A 186 -16.93 -4.90 0.19
N THR A 187 -15.93 -5.08 -0.67
CA THR A 187 -16.10 -5.35 -2.10
C THR A 187 -16.05 -6.84 -2.47
N VAL A 188 -15.76 -7.71 -1.50
CA VAL A 188 -15.68 -9.16 -1.66
C VAL A 188 -16.80 -9.76 -0.82
N ALA A 189 -17.89 -10.17 -1.47
CA ALA A 189 -19.15 -10.54 -0.81
C ALA A 189 -19.04 -11.64 0.25
N ASP A 190 -17.98 -12.47 0.25
CA ASP A 190 -17.89 -13.70 1.05
C ASP A 190 -16.66 -13.80 1.98
N TYR A 191 -16.11 -12.68 2.46
CA TYR A 191 -14.93 -12.77 3.34
C TYR A 191 -15.21 -13.41 4.71
N GLY A 192 -16.44 -13.27 5.23
CA GLY A 192 -16.87 -13.94 6.46
C GLY A 192 -16.80 -15.47 6.38
N ALA A 193 -16.99 -16.04 5.18
CA ALA A 193 -16.87 -17.48 4.95
C ALA A 193 -15.40 -17.96 4.90
N LEU A 194 -14.46 -17.09 4.51
CA LEU A 194 -13.03 -17.42 4.41
C LEU A 194 -12.31 -17.37 5.76
N THR A 195 -12.78 -16.56 6.70
CA THR A 195 -12.15 -16.40 8.03
C THR A 195 -12.65 -17.42 9.05
N LEU A 196 -13.87 -17.93 8.91
CA LEU A 196 -14.44 -18.96 9.80
C LEU A 196 -14.08 -20.41 9.41
N GLY A 197 -13.55 -20.65 8.21
CA GLY A 197 -13.19 -21.99 7.74
C GLY A 197 -11.85 -22.55 8.24
N SER A 198 -11.07 -21.78 9.02
CA SER A 198 -9.74 -22.21 9.50
C SER A 198 -9.72 -22.72 10.95
N GLY A 199 -10.89 -22.83 11.59
CA GLY A 199 -10.99 -23.08 13.03
C GLY A 199 -12.02 -24.13 13.44
N GLU A 200 -12.13 -25.27 12.75
CA GLU A 200 -12.80 -26.46 13.32
C GLU A 200 -12.32 -27.75 12.63
N ARG A 201 -11.18 -28.28 13.08
CA ARG A 201 -10.92 -29.72 13.05
C ARG A 201 -11.28 -30.26 14.42
N VAL A 202 -12.53 -30.68 14.58
CA VAL A 202 -12.88 -31.63 15.64
C VAL A 202 -12.65 -33.02 15.04
N GLU A 203 -11.51 -33.61 15.40
CA GLU A 203 -11.39 -35.07 15.43
C GLU A 203 -12.36 -35.58 16.49
N GLU A 204 -13.40 -36.31 16.07
CA GLU A 204 -13.96 -37.37 16.90
C GLU A 204 -13.86 -38.70 16.16
N ASP A 205 -12.71 -39.33 16.38
CA ASP A 205 -12.60 -40.78 16.48
C ASP A 205 -13.36 -41.23 17.74
N LYS A 206 -14.26 -42.20 17.56
CA LYS A 206 -14.57 -43.26 18.54
C LYS A 206 -15.52 -44.27 17.93
N GLY A 207 -14.95 -45.39 17.51
CA GLY A 207 -15.71 -46.58 17.14
C GLY A 207 -16.56 -47.17 18.27
N LYS A 208 -17.51 -48.02 17.87
CA LYS A 208 -18.12 -49.12 18.62
C LYS A 208 -18.70 -50.07 17.56
N VAL A 209 -18.02 -51.20 17.33
CA VAL A 209 -18.38 -52.57 17.77
C VAL A 209 -19.72 -53.03 17.21
#